data_AF-A0A939G704-F1
#
_entry.id   AF-A0A939G704-F1
#
_cell.length_a   1.000
_cell.length_b   1.000
_cell.length_c   1.000
_cell.angle_alpha   90.00
_cell.angle_beta   90.00
_cell.angle_gamma   90.00
#
_symmetry.space_group_name_H-M   'P 1'
#
loop_
_entity.id
_entity.type
_entity.pdbx_description
1 polymer ?
#
loop_
_entity_poly.entity_id
_entity_poly.type
_entity_poly.pdbx_seq_one_letter_code
_entity_poly.pdbx_strand_id
1 'polypeptide(L)'
;MKLIKRWFVVVTALLVSTSYDTVSAQTPVITRGPYLQLCTTTTMTIRWRTDLTSVGRVTYGLSASSLTGVMSETASTTEHELQLTNLLPDQRYYYGVGTTTAVMEQTTANFFQTNPPATTKRPLRIASFGDCGVLNTNQANVHTGFLNYRGTTPTDLWMLIGDNAYDGDDAQYQNSFFQPYRDNLLKNTTLFTIPGNHDYINSAALAASHAIPYFSIFTLPANAEAGGVASGTREWYSFDYGPIHFVMLDGYGTRTVGGMQKKVYDDTLNHPQAIWLKQDLTANTKKWTIVYLHFPPYTQGSHNSETEGDLIAIRQRVNPILERFGVDMVVTGHSHVYERSYPIHDHRGPMAEFAASPANFRYPADASSGRYDGSANSCPYLRKSAKQKQGTVYVVSGSAGQLGKIAGLGNHPVMAFTEKNVGGSFYMEVEDNRLDAKFIQANAPSFGVVTDQFTLMKDVSKTQSLTNTAGQSVTLTASFIADYQWSNPASSTFTAVGRTLTVTPSAGTVQTYVVTDSKQCLRDVYTVYTYDGDLSTTKVGNWNDPSVWSANRVPNRFDMVRIGHAITIPANVQALAGQVRYASGKRLFYATGARLQISMQPLR
;
A
#
# COMPACT_ATOMS: atom_id res chain seq x y z
N MET A 1 -60.00 45.06 -90.74
CA MET A 1 -59.28 43.83 -91.04
C MET A 1 -58.13 43.68 -90.03
N LYS A 2 -58.15 42.60 -89.23
CA LYS A 2 -57.03 42.08 -88.41
C LYS A 2 -56.59 42.97 -87.21
N LEU A 3 -56.26 42.48 -86.02
CA LEU A 3 -55.95 41.13 -85.54
C LEU A 3 -56.02 41.17 -83.99
N ILE A 4 -56.76 40.23 -83.39
CA ILE A 4 -56.74 39.96 -81.94
C ILE A 4 -55.39 39.32 -81.60
N LYS A 5 -54.61 39.90 -80.68
CA LYS A 5 -53.44 39.24 -80.07
C LYS A 5 -53.69 39.01 -78.59
N ARG A 6 -53.97 37.74 -78.25
CA ARG A 6 -53.94 37.20 -76.89
C ARG A 6 -52.48 37.18 -76.42
N TRP A 7 -52.19 37.77 -75.27
CA TRP A 7 -50.93 37.60 -74.57
C TRP A 7 -51.13 36.59 -73.44
N PHE A 8 -50.41 35.47 -73.52
CA PHE A 8 -50.27 34.52 -72.42
C PHE A 8 -49.31 35.12 -71.38
N VAL A 9 -49.74 35.20 -70.13
CA VAL A 9 -48.86 35.47 -68.99
C VAL A 9 -48.21 34.15 -68.60
N VAL A 10 -46.91 34.02 -68.85
CA VAL A 10 -46.10 32.93 -68.28
C VAL A 10 -45.67 33.39 -66.89
N VAL A 11 -46.23 32.78 -65.86
CA VAL A 11 -45.75 32.94 -64.48
C VAL A 11 -44.55 32.00 -64.32
N THR A 12 -43.34 32.54 -64.44
CA THR A 12 -42.12 31.82 -64.09
C THR A 12 -42.00 31.80 -62.56
N ALA A 13 -42.36 30.68 -61.94
CA ALA A 13 -42.10 30.47 -60.52
C ALA A 13 -40.57 30.31 -60.33
N LEU A 14 -39.93 31.34 -59.79
CA LEU A 14 -38.54 31.28 -59.35
C LEU A 14 -38.50 30.46 -58.05
N LEU A 15 -38.22 29.16 -58.16
CA LEU A 15 -37.86 28.32 -57.02
C LEU A 15 -36.50 28.79 -56.48
N VAL A 16 -36.52 29.64 -55.46
CA VAL A 16 -35.33 29.90 -54.64
C VAL A 16 -35.11 28.65 -53.80
N SER A 17 -34.23 27.76 -54.26
CA SER A 17 -33.71 26.68 -53.43
C SER A 17 -32.83 27.30 -52.36
N THR A 18 -33.38 27.53 -51.17
CA THR A 18 -32.55 27.70 -49.97
C THR A 18 -31.90 26.35 -49.69
N SER A 19 -30.68 26.17 -50.19
CA SER A 19 -29.78 25.14 -49.67
C SER A 19 -29.51 25.51 -48.21
N TYR A 20 -30.26 24.88 -47.30
CA TYR A 20 -29.82 24.78 -45.93
C TYR A 20 -28.57 23.91 -45.97
N ASP A 21 -27.40 24.54 -45.93
CA ASP A 21 -26.19 23.83 -45.55
C ASP A 21 -26.48 23.26 -44.16
N THR A 22 -26.74 21.95 -44.11
CA THR A 22 -26.77 21.21 -42.86
C THR A 22 -25.37 21.35 -42.29
N VAL A 23 -25.17 22.29 -41.38
CA VAL A 23 -23.99 22.32 -40.52
C VAL A 23 -24.04 20.99 -39.77
N SER A 24 -23.26 20.01 -40.23
CA SER A 24 -23.06 18.77 -39.48
C SER A 24 -22.51 19.20 -38.12
N ALA A 25 -23.25 18.93 -37.05
CA ALA A 25 -22.74 19.15 -35.71
C ALA A 25 -21.39 18.43 -35.61
N GLN A 26 -20.33 19.18 -35.27
CA GLN A 26 -19.01 18.61 -35.10
C GLN A 26 -19.08 17.58 -33.97
N THR A 27 -18.68 16.34 -34.26
CA THR A 27 -18.58 15.29 -33.23
C THR A 27 -17.48 15.69 -32.25
N PRO A 28 -17.76 15.75 -30.93
CA PRO A 28 -16.71 16.04 -29.96
C PRO A 28 -15.58 15.00 -30.07
N VAL A 29 -14.36 15.39 -29.72
CA VAL A 29 -13.20 14.51 -29.68
C VAL A 29 -12.55 14.55 -28.30
N ILE A 30 -11.98 13.43 -27.87
CA ILE A 30 -11.26 13.36 -26.60
C ILE A 30 -9.95 14.14 -26.70
N THR A 31 -9.77 15.13 -25.83
CA THR A 31 -8.56 15.93 -25.70
C THR A 31 -7.69 15.51 -24.51
N ARG A 32 -8.27 14.85 -23.50
CA ARG A 32 -7.55 14.26 -22.34
C ARG A 32 -8.20 12.95 -21.91
N GLY A 33 -7.39 11.95 -21.58
CA GLY A 33 -7.86 10.70 -21.00
C GLY A 33 -8.28 9.65 -22.03
N PRO A 34 -9.04 8.61 -21.61
CA PRO A 34 -9.60 8.44 -20.26
C PRO A 34 -8.54 8.19 -19.18
N TYR A 35 -8.87 8.52 -17.93
CA TYR A 35 -8.05 8.23 -16.75
C TYR A 35 -8.90 7.84 -15.54
N LEU A 36 -8.33 7.00 -14.67
CA LEU A 36 -9.01 6.32 -13.57
C LEU A 36 -8.67 6.96 -12.22
N GLN A 37 -9.69 7.31 -11.45
CA GLN A 37 -9.59 8.04 -10.19
C GLN A 37 -10.52 7.44 -9.13
N LEU A 38 -10.22 7.71 -7.86
CA LEU A 38 -11.10 7.43 -6.72
C LEU A 38 -11.75 6.03 -6.78
N CYS A 39 -10.93 5.00 -7.00
CA CYS A 39 -11.39 3.62 -6.98
C CYS A 39 -11.61 3.18 -5.53
N THR A 40 -12.69 2.43 -5.30
CA THR A 40 -12.99 1.77 -4.03
C THR A 40 -13.20 0.27 -4.28
N THR A 41 -13.62 -0.47 -3.26
CA THR A 41 -14.02 -1.88 -3.43
C THR A 41 -15.27 -2.03 -4.30
N THR A 42 -16.08 -0.99 -4.47
CA THR A 42 -17.39 -1.10 -5.15
C THR A 42 -17.69 0.05 -6.12
N THR A 43 -16.73 0.96 -6.32
CA THR A 43 -16.89 2.13 -7.20
C THR A 43 -15.61 2.40 -7.99
N MET A 44 -15.75 3.06 -9.13
CA MET A 44 -14.65 3.57 -9.96
C MET A 44 -15.05 4.90 -10.59
N THR A 45 -14.21 5.92 -10.50
CA THR A 45 -14.43 7.20 -11.20
C THR A 45 -13.61 7.24 -12.48
N ILE A 46 -14.28 7.44 -13.62
CA ILE A 46 -13.64 7.56 -14.93
C ILE A 46 -13.78 9.00 -15.42
N ARG A 47 -12.66 9.59 -15.83
CA ARG A 47 -12.59 10.98 -16.30
C ARG A 47 -12.00 11.07 -17.70
N TRP A 48 -12.49 12.03 -18.47
CA TRP A 48 -11.91 12.43 -19.76
C TRP A 48 -12.33 13.86 -20.10
N ARG A 49 -11.64 14.49 -21.05
CA ARG A 49 -11.98 15.82 -21.55
C ARG A 49 -12.33 15.77 -23.03
N THR A 50 -13.29 16.58 -23.45
CA THR A 50 -13.63 16.80 -24.86
C THR A 50 -13.40 18.24 -25.29
N ASP A 51 -13.26 18.48 -26.59
CA ASP A 51 -13.12 19.83 -27.19
C ASP A 51 -14.44 20.62 -27.26
N LEU A 52 -15.58 19.91 -27.25
CA LEU A 52 -16.93 20.47 -27.31
C LEU A 52 -17.79 19.93 -26.18
N THR A 53 -18.66 20.77 -25.63
CA THR A 53 -19.59 20.35 -24.56
C THR A 53 -20.49 19.21 -25.04
N SER A 54 -20.56 18.14 -24.27
CA SER A 54 -21.42 16.99 -24.58
C SER A 54 -21.91 16.32 -23.30
N VAL A 55 -22.94 15.48 -23.40
CA VAL A 55 -23.35 14.62 -22.28
C VAL A 55 -22.49 13.35 -22.32
N GLY A 56 -21.58 13.21 -21.35
CA GLY A 56 -20.67 12.07 -21.27
C GLY A 56 -21.39 10.76 -20.94
N ARG A 57 -20.85 9.66 -21.47
CA ARG A 57 -21.34 8.29 -21.21
C ARG A 57 -20.17 7.33 -21.00
N VAL A 58 -20.33 6.47 -20.00
CA VAL A 58 -19.49 5.28 -19.80
C VAL A 58 -20.32 4.04 -20.04
N THR A 59 -19.79 3.11 -20.84
CA THR A 59 -20.26 1.72 -20.89
C THR A 59 -19.25 0.83 -20.19
N TYR A 60 -19.69 -0.20 -19.47
CA TYR A 60 -18.79 -1.07 -18.71
C TYR A 60 -19.31 -2.50 -18.57
N GLY A 61 -18.43 -3.46 -18.32
CA GLY A 61 -18.80 -4.88 -18.19
C GLY A 61 -17.64 -5.79 -17.84
N LEU A 62 -17.93 -7.07 -17.62
CA LEU A 62 -16.92 -8.07 -17.26
C LEU A 62 -16.15 -8.65 -18.46
N SER A 63 -16.56 -8.29 -19.69
CA SER A 63 -15.89 -8.70 -20.93
C SER A 63 -15.72 -7.49 -21.85
N ALA A 64 -14.55 -7.37 -22.48
CA ALA A 64 -14.28 -6.32 -23.47
C ALA A 64 -15.24 -6.34 -24.67
N SER A 65 -15.82 -7.50 -24.98
CA SER A 65 -16.79 -7.68 -26.06
C SER A 65 -18.25 -7.50 -25.62
N SER A 66 -18.52 -7.30 -24.33
CA SER A 66 -19.88 -7.18 -23.78
C SER A 66 -19.91 -6.22 -22.59
N LEU A 67 -20.17 -4.94 -22.91
CA LEU A 67 -20.32 -3.86 -21.93
C LEU A 67 -21.81 -3.59 -21.69
N THR A 68 -22.39 -4.28 -20.70
CA THR A 68 -23.84 -4.24 -20.42
C THR A 68 -24.25 -3.12 -19.47
N GLY A 69 -23.33 -2.61 -18.66
CA GLY A 69 -23.54 -1.47 -17.79
C GLY A 69 -23.43 -0.15 -18.57
N VAL A 70 -24.28 0.82 -18.22
CA VAL A 70 -24.28 2.16 -18.82
C VAL A 70 -24.48 3.20 -17.73
N MET A 71 -23.69 4.26 -17.77
CA MET A 71 -23.88 5.47 -16.97
C MET A 71 -23.73 6.70 -17.86
N SER A 72 -24.51 7.74 -17.61
CA SER A 72 -24.42 9.00 -18.36
C SER A 72 -24.56 10.18 -17.42
N GLU A 73 -23.89 11.27 -17.77
CA GLU A 73 -24.05 12.55 -17.08
C GLU A 73 -25.46 13.10 -17.32
N THR A 74 -25.88 14.03 -16.46
CA THR A 74 -27.17 14.71 -16.60
C THR A 74 -27.06 16.05 -17.32
N ALA A 75 -25.86 16.62 -17.41
CA ALA A 75 -25.58 17.91 -18.03
C ALA A 75 -24.44 17.79 -19.04
N SER A 76 -24.42 18.70 -20.02
CA SER A 76 -23.33 18.79 -20.98
C SER A 76 -22.12 19.53 -20.39
N THR A 77 -20.93 18.96 -20.55
CA THR A 77 -19.65 19.51 -20.06
C THR A 77 -18.53 19.17 -21.04
N THR A 78 -17.38 19.81 -20.91
CA THR A 78 -16.12 19.39 -21.55
C THR A 78 -15.24 18.56 -20.61
N GLU A 79 -15.42 18.70 -19.29
CA GLU A 79 -14.74 17.92 -18.25
C GLU A 79 -15.68 16.83 -17.74
N HIS A 80 -15.51 15.61 -18.23
CA HIS A 80 -16.40 14.51 -17.88
C HIS A 80 -15.87 13.75 -16.67
N GLU A 81 -16.77 13.44 -15.73
CA GLU A 81 -16.45 12.68 -14.52
C GLU A 81 -17.65 11.83 -14.10
N LEU A 82 -17.56 10.51 -14.31
CA LEU A 82 -18.62 9.57 -13.95
C LEU A 82 -18.11 8.52 -12.96
N GLN A 83 -18.82 8.39 -11.83
CA GLN A 83 -18.55 7.38 -10.82
C GLN A 83 -19.47 6.18 -11.01
N LEU A 84 -18.89 5.08 -11.49
CA LEU A 84 -19.54 3.78 -11.53
C LEU A 84 -19.74 3.27 -10.09
N THR A 85 -20.90 2.67 -9.81
CA THR A 85 -21.27 2.15 -8.48
C THR A 85 -21.74 0.70 -8.56
N ASN A 86 -21.94 0.06 -7.39
CA ASN A 86 -22.40 -1.32 -7.27
C ASN A 86 -21.51 -2.36 -7.98
N LEU A 87 -20.20 -2.10 -8.01
CA LEU A 87 -19.21 -3.01 -8.59
C LEU A 87 -18.82 -4.09 -7.59
N LEU A 88 -18.39 -5.24 -8.10
CA LEU A 88 -17.83 -6.31 -7.27
C LEU A 88 -16.40 -5.95 -6.83
N PRO A 89 -15.97 -6.32 -5.61
CA PRO A 89 -14.61 -6.09 -5.13
C PRO A 89 -13.60 -6.99 -5.81
N ASP A 90 -12.36 -6.50 -5.95
CA ASP A 90 -11.24 -7.18 -6.61
C ASP A 90 -11.58 -7.76 -8.00
N GLN A 91 -12.44 -7.07 -8.73
CA GLN A 91 -12.98 -7.53 -10.00
C GLN A 91 -12.49 -6.64 -11.14
N ARG A 92 -12.04 -7.29 -12.21
CA ARG A 92 -11.75 -6.60 -13.47
C ARG A 92 -13.03 -6.24 -14.21
N TYR A 93 -13.13 -4.98 -14.63
CA TYR A 93 -14.14 -4.47 -15.55
C TYR A 93 -13.47 -3.84 -16.76
N TYR A 94 -14.05 -4.03 -17.93
CA TYR A 94 -13.72 -3.29 -19.16
C TYR A 94 -14.67 -2.11 -19.29
N TYR A 95 -14.23 -1.05 -19.97
CA TYR A 95 -15.06 0.13 -20.18
C TYR A 95 -14.84 0.79 -21.55
N GLY A 96 -15.83 1.58 -21.97
CA GLY A 96 -15.75 2.51 -23.07
C GLY A 96 -16.21 3.90 -22.60
N VAL A 97 -15.62 4.95 -23.19
CA VAL A 97 -16.00 6.35 -22.95
C VAL A 97 -16.49 7.01 -24.23
N GLY A 98 -17.38 7.98 -24.09
CA GLY A 98 -17.92 8.73 -25.22
C GLY A 98 -19.04 9.66 -24.80
N THR A 99 -19.96 9.93 -25.73
CA THR A 99 -21.19 10.67 -25.48
C THR A 99 -22.39 9.73 -25.43
N THR A 100 -23.57 10.27 -25.14
CA THR A 100 -24.83 9.50 -25.27
C THR A 100 -25.14 9.04 -26.70
N THR A 101 -24.46 9.60 -27.72
CA THR A 101 -24.70 9.33 -29.14
C THR A 101 -23.52 8.66 -29.86
N ALA A 102 -22.31 8.65 -29.29
CA ALA A 102 -21.12 8.09 -29.92
C ALA A 102 -20.17 7.47 -28.88
N VAL A 103 -19.62 6.29 -29.19
CA VAL A 103 -18.47 5.73 -28.46
C VAL A 103 -17.21 6.33 -29.06
N MET A 104 -16.36 6.93 -28.22
CA MET A 104 -15.13 7.60 -28.65
C MET A 104 -13.89 6.73 -28.43
N GLU A 105 -13.85 6.00 -27.31
CA GLU A 105 -12.75 5.08 -27.02
C GLU A 105 -13.25 3.82 -26.31
N GLN A 106 -12.93 2.64 -26.87
CA GLN A 106 -13.22 1.33 -26.29
C GLN A 106 -12.27 0.29 -26.86
N THR A 107 -11.23 -0.06 -26.10
CA THR A 107 -10.25 -1.10 -26.48
C THR A 107 -10.09 -2.13 -25.37
N THR A 108 -9.40 -3.24 -25.64
CA THR A 108 -9.04 -4.22 -24.60
C THR A 108 -8.06 -3.66 -23.56
N ALA A 109 -7.43 -2.52 -23.83
CA ALA A 109 -6.58 -1.80 -22.87
C ALA A 109 -7.38 -0.90 -21.91
N ASN A 110 -8.67 -0.64 -22.19
CA ASN A 110 -9.58 0.09 -21.32
C ASN A 110 -10.22 -0.88 -20.33
N PHE A 111 -9.54 -1.10 -19.22
CA PHE A 111 -10.07 -1.90 -18.11
C PHE A 111 -9.64 -1.31 -16.79
N PHE A 112 -10.29 -1.65 -15.70
CA PHE A 112 -9.81 -1.37 -14.35
C PHE A 112 -10.06 -2.56 -13.43
N GLN A 113 -9.37 -2.59 -12.30
CA GLN A 113 -9.62 -3.53 -11.22
C GLN A 113 -10.15 -2.72 -10.02
N THR A 114 -11.30 -3.10 -9.47
CA THR A 114 -11.78 -2.51 -8.21
C THR A 114 -10.84 -2.86 -7.07
N ASN A 115 -10.78 -2.01 -6.05
CA ASN A 115 -9.85 -2.23 -4.94
C ASN A 115 -10.14 -3.57 -4.26
N PRO A 116 -9.11 -4.29 -3.82
CA PRO A 116 -9.29 -5.55 -3.13
C PRO A 116 -9.77 -5.33 -1.68
N PRO A 117 -10.52 -6.27 -1.11
CA PRO A 117 -10.91 -6.20 0.30
C PRO A 117 -9.69 -6.36 1.20
N ALA A 118 -9.79 -5.91 2.46
CA ALA A 118 -8.70 -6.00 3.45
C ALA A 118 -8.22 -7.44 3.73
N THR A 119 -9.04 -8.44 3.42
CA THR A 119 -8.76 -9.86 3.57
C THR A 119 -7.97 -10.46 2.41
N THR A 120 -7.71 -9.70 1.35
CA THR A 120 -7.01 -10.20 0.16
C THR A 120 -5.64 -10.79 0.52
N LYS A 121 -5.29 -11.86 -0.21
CA LYS A 121 -4.02 -12.59 -0.05
C LYS A 121 -3.21 -12.64 -1.33
N ARG A 122 -3.72 -12.11 -2.44
CA ARG A 122 -2.93 -11.99 -3.67
C ARG A 122 -1.90 -10.88 -3.52
N PRO A 123 -0.79 -10.92 -4.27
CA PRO A 123 0.12 -9.79 -4.38
C PRO A 123 -0.60 -8.55 -4.90
N LEU A 124 -0.37 -7.41 -4.23
CA LEU A 124 -0.83 -6.08 -4.62
C LEU A 124 0.35 -5.30 -5.18
N ARG A 125 0.21 -4.75 -6.39
CA ARG A 125 1.33 -4.21 -7.19
C ARG A 125 1.20 -2.71 -7.41
N ILE A 126 2.05 -1.95 -6.74
CA ILE A 126 1.97 -0.49 -6.69
C ILE A 126 3.18 0.12 -7.38
N ALA A 127 2.95 1.01 -8.34
CA ALA A 127 3.99 1.82 -8.97
C ALA A 127 3.98 3.23 -8.37
N SER A 128 5.14 3.87 -8.25
CA SER A 128 5.30 5.23 -7.73
C SER A 128 6.26 6.03 -8.60
N PHE A 129 5.77 7.16 -9.13
CA PHE A 129 6.50 8.03 -10.04
C PHE A 129 6.55 9.43 -9.41
N GLY A 130 7.75 9.94 -9.13
CA GLY A 130 7.97 11.31 -8.66
C GLY A 130 8.58 12.15 -9.76
N ASP A 131 8.19 13.44 -9.80
CA ASP A 131 8.91 14.44 -10.59
C ASP A 131 8.87 14.10 -12.09
N CYS A 132 7.77 13.47 -12.51
CA CYS A 132 7.61 12.95 -13.87
C CYS A 132 7.07 14.00 -14.85
N GLY A 133 6.63 15.19 -14.41
CA GLY A 133 5.90 16.16 -15.23
C GLY A 133 6.68 17.00 -16.25
N VAL A 134 7.79 16.52 -16.82
CA VAL A 134 8.78 17.37 -17.54
C VAL A 134 8.71 17.29 -19.06
N LEU A 135 8.30 16.14 -19.63
CA LEU A 135 8.41 15.78 -21.05
C LEU A 135 9.86 15.72 -21.58
N ASN A 136 10.65 14.79 -21.06
CA ASN A 136 12.04 14.60 -21.48
C ASN A 136 12.39 13.12 -21.77
N THR A 137 13.61 12.88 -22.27
CA THR A 137 14.10 11.52 -22.58
C THR A 137 14.14 10.60 -21.35
N ASN A 138 14.50 11.13 -20.17
CA ASN A 138 14.53 10.33 -18.95
C ASN A 138 13.12 9.81 -18.59
N GLN A 139 12.11 10.67 -18.64
CA GLN A 139 10.71 10.30 -18.42
C GLN A 139 10.24 9.20 -19.37
N ALA A 140 10.53 9.34 -20.67
CA ALA A 140 10.18 8.33 -21.67
C ALA A 140 10.89 6.99 -21.39
N ASN A 141 12.17 7.04 -21.03
CA ASN A 141 12.95 5.84 -20.69
C ASN A 141 12.44 5.17 -19.42
N VAL A 142 12.07 5.93 -18.39
CA VAL A 142 11.51 5.40 -17.12
C VAL A 142 10.18 4.72 -17.38
N HIS A 143 9.32 5.35 -18.18
CA HIS A 143 8.07 4.78 -18.61
C HIS A 143 8.26 3.45 -19.35
N THR A 144 9.14 3.42 -20.35
CA THR A 144 9.46 2.18 -21.08
C THR A 144 10.10 1.13 -20.18
N GLY A 145 11.02 1.50 -19.30
CA GLY A 145 11.66 0.60 -18.34
C GLY A 145 10.66 -0.03 -17.39
N PHE A 146 9.70 0.74 -16.88
CA PHE A 146 8.63 0.21 -16.06
C PHE A 146 7.73 -0.76 -16.84
N LEU A 147 7.30 -0.41 -18.05
CA LEU A 147 6.47 -1.27 -18.89
C LEU A 147 7.17 -2.59 -19.24
N ASN A 148 8.47 -2.54 -19.54
CA ASN A 148 9.28 -3.73 -19.81
C ASN A 148 9.40 -4.62 -18.58
N TYR A 149 9.66 -4.04 -17.41
CA TYR A 149 9.76 -4.77 -16.15
C TYR A 149 8.44 -5.49 -15.81
N ARG A 150 7.30 -4.77 -15.87
CA ARG A 150 6.00 -5.38 -15.52
C ARG A 150 5.52 -6.38 -16.56
N GLY A 151 5.93 -6.23 -17.82
CA GLY A 151 5.44 -7.01 -18.95
C GLY A 151 3.91 -6.94 -19.05
N THR A 152 3.26 -8.11 -19.04
CA THR A 152 1.80 -8.22 -19.06
C THR A 152 1.15 -8.19 -17.67
N THR A 153 1.95 -8.16 -16.60
CA THR A 153 1.45 -8.13 -15.23
C THR A 153 0.73 -6.80 -14.97
N PRO A 154 -0.55 -6.81 -14.55
CA PRO A 154 -1.28 -5.60 -14.21
C PRO A 154 -0.62 -4.83 -13.06
N THR A 155 -0.57 -3.51 -13.19
CA THR A 155 -0.32 -2.60 -12.07
C THR A 155 -1.66 -2.34 -11.39
N ASP A 156 -1.75 -2.60 -10.09
CA ASP A 156 -2.96 -2.46 -9.30
C ASP A 156 -3.25 -0.98 -8.97
N LEU A 157 -2.19 -0.23 -8.63
CA LEU A 157 -2.27 1.17 -8.21
C LEU A 157 -1.05 1.94 -8.69
N TRP A 158 -1.26 3.20 -9.09
CA TRP A 158 -0.19 4.13 -9.45
C TRP A 158 -0.23 5.37 -8.57
N MET A 159 0.90 5.66 -7.93
CA MET A 159 1.12 6.83 -7.09
C MET A 159 1.91 7.88 -7.86
N LEU A 160 1.47 9.13 -7.81
CA LEU A 160 2.37 10.26 -8.10
C LEU A 160 2.74 10.98 -6.81
N ILE A 161 4.03 11.24 -6.64
CA ILE A 161 4.61 11.79 -5.40
C ILE A 161 5.06 13.25 -5.56
N GLY A 162 4.35 14.01 -6.41
CA GLY A 162 4.53 15.45 -6.60
C GLY A 162 5.37 15.82 -7.82
N ASP A 163 5.30 17.11 -8.17
CA ASP A 163 5.86 17.71 -9.38
C ASP A 163 5.37 16.97 -10.64
N ASN A 164 4.04 16.86 -10.70
CA ASN A 164 3.30 16.22 -11.79
C ASN A 164 3.25 17.12 -13.03
N ALA A 165 3.44 18.42 -12.83
CA ALA A 165 3.72 19.45 -13.81
C ALA A 165 4.72 20.44 -13.21
N TYR A 166 5.63 20.98 -14.02
CA TYR A 166 6.70 21.91 -13.65
C TYR A 166 6.32 23.40 -13.65
N ASP A 167 5.32 23.80 -14.43
CA ASP A 167 4.73 25.15 -14.44
C ASP A 167 3.39 25.17 -13.69
N GLY A 168 2.87 24.00 -13.32
CA GLY A 168 1.63 23.82 -12.57
C GLY A 168 0.35 24.20 -13.34
N ASP A 169 0.45 24.57 -14.62
CA ASP A 169 -0.69 24.91 -15.46
C ASP A 169 -1.33 23.71 -16.17
N ASP A 170 -2.61 23.84 -16.51
CA ASP A 170 -3.39 22.75 -17.12
C ASP A 170 -2.85 22.30 -18.50
N ALA A 171 -2.27 23.22 -19.28
CA ALA A 171 -1.70 22.89 -20.58
C ALA A 171 -0.42 22.06 -20.42
N GLN A 172 0.39 22.35 -19.41
CA GLN A 172 1.59 21.59 -19.12
C GLN A 172 1.26 20.23 -18.54
N TYR A 173 0.24 20.10 -17.70
CA TYR A 173 -0.32 18.78 -17.33
C TYR A 173 -0.71 17.97 -18.56
N GLN A 174 -1.39 18.60 -19.52
CA GLN A 174 -1.79 17.93 -20.75
C GLN A 174 -0.59 17.38 -21.52
N ASN A 175 0.41 18.21 -21.75
CA ASN A 175 1.55 17.88 -22.60
C ASN A 175 2.57 16.97 -21.90
N SER A 176 2.87 17.23 -20.63
CA SER A 176 3.99 16.58 -19.93
C SER A 176 3.58 15.40 -19.05
N PHE A 177 2.30 15.27 -18.72
CA PHE A 177 1.79 14.13 -17.95
C PHE A 177 0.78 13.30 -18.75
N PHE A 178 -0.33 13.89 -19.22
CA PHE A 178 -1.38 13.09 -19.84
C PHE A 178 -0.93 12.46 -21.17
N GLN A 179 -0.25 13.21 -22.05
CA GLN A 179 0.19 12.69 -23.34
C GLN A 179 1.15 11.48 -23.22
N PRO A 180 2.23 11.51 -22.41
CA PRO A 180 3.16 10.39 -22.28
C PRO A 180 2.53 9.07 -21.81
N TYR A 181 1.51 9.15 -20.94
CA TYR A 181 0.95 7.97 -20.27
C TYR A 181 -0.42 7.52 -20.81
N ARG A 182 -0.98 8.23 -21.81
CA ARG A 182 -2.34 8.02 -22.31
C ARG A 182 -2.60 6.61 -22.82
N ASP A 183 -1.62 5.97 -23.46
CA ASP A 183 -1.85 4.72 -24.19
C ASP A 183 -1.68 3.44 -23.34
N ASN A 184 -1.41 3.57 -22.03
CA ASN A 184 -1.24 2.42 -21.14
C ASN A 184 -1.75 2.68 -19.71
N LEU A 185 -0.95 3.33 -18.85
CA LEU A 185 -1.21 3.43 -17.41
C LEU A 185 -2.50 4.20 -17.13
N LEU A 186 -2.76 5.30 -17.83
CA LEU A 186 -3.97 6.09 -17.61
C LEU A 186 -5.25 5.30 -17.96
N LYS A 187 -5.20 4.42 -18.96
CA LYS A 187 -6.37 3.62 -19.37
C LYS A 187 -6.71 2.50 -18.39
N ASN A 188 -5.75 2.02 -17.60
CA ASN A 188 -5.96 0.81 -16.80
C ASN A 188 -5.38 0.74 -15.40
N THR A 189 -4.78 1.81 -14.92
CA THR A 189 -4.22 1.85 -13.58
C THR A 189 -4.83 3.02 -12.81
N THR A 190 -5.45 2.72 -11.66
CA THR A 190 -6.00 3.75 -10.77
C THR A 190 -4.89 4.62 -10.24
N LEU A 191 -5.09 5.94 -10.29
CA LEU A 191 -4.09 6.92 -9.93
C LEU A 191 -4.45 7.68 -8.63
N PHE A 192 -3.51 7.77 -7.70
CA PHE A 192 -3.58 8.59 -6.48
C PHE A 192 -2.36 9.50 -6.40
N THR A 193 -2.55 10.81 -6.33
CA THR A 193 -1.49 11.81 -6.56
C THR A 193 -1.40 12.80 -5.41
N ILE A 194 -0.22 13.40 -5.19
CA ILE A 194 -0.05 14.60 -4.38
C ILE A 194 0.54 15.72 -5.23
N PRO A 195 0.32 16.99 -4.85
CA PRO A 195 1.07 18.10 -5.39
C PRO A 195 2.49 18.16 -4.78
N GLY A 196 3.47 18.55 -5.59
CA GLY A 196 4.78 19.06 -5.18
C GLY A 196 4.83 20.58 -5.28
N ASN A 197 6.01 21.19 -5.10
CA ASN A 197 6.12 22.64 -5.19
C ASN A 197 5.79 23.16 -6.59
N HIS A 198 6.20 22.47 -7.65
CA HIS A 198 5.96 22.91 -9.01
C HIS A 198 4.47 22.88 -9.40
N ASP A 199 3.66 22.05 -8.77
CA ASP A 199 2.21 22.06 -8.99
C ASP A 199 1.55 23.36 -8.45
N TYR A 200 2.21 24.05 -7.52
CA TYR A 200 1.74 25.30 -6.92
C TYR A 200 2.30 26.58 -7.57
N ILE A 201 3.36 26.51 -8.40
CA ILE A 201 4.08 27.73 -8.81
C ILE A 201 3.36 28.60 -9.84
N ASN A 202 2.35 28.07 -10.53
CA ASN A 202 1.63 28.77 -11.59
C ASN A 202 1.20 30.19 -11.16
N SER A 203 0.52 30.28 -10.03
CA SER A 203 -0.06 31.52 -9.54
C SER A 203 -0.13 31.52 -8.02
N ALA A 204 0.52 32.51 -7.42
CA ALA A 204 0.49 32.72 -5.97
C ALA A 204 -0.94 32.92 -5.44
N ALA A 205 -1.82 33.57 -6.22
CA ALA A 205 -3.21 33.75 -5.83
C ALA A 205 -3.97 32.41 -5.80
N LEU A 206 -3.78 31.55 -6.81
CA LEU A 206 -4.39 30.23 -6.85
C LEU A 206 -3.83 29.31 -5.76
N ALA A 207 -2.53 29.40 -5.49
CA ALA A 207 -1.90 28.68 -4.38
C ALA A 207 -2.51 29.10 -3.03
N ALA A 208 -2.66 30.40 -2.78
CA ALA A 208 -3.26 30.93 -1.56
C ALA A 208 -4.75 30.58 -1.41
N SER A 209 -5.49 30.47 -2.52
CA SER A 209 -6.90 30.11 -2.52
C SER A 209 -7.17 28.60 -2.67
N HIS A 210 -6.13 27.77 -2.71
CA HIS A 210 -6.22 26.32 -2.93
C HIS A 210 -6.95 25.93 -4.23
N ALA A 211 -6.83 26.76 -5.27
CA ALA A 211 -7.52 26.60 -6.55
C ALA A 211 -6.54 26.36 -7.72
N ILE A 212 -5.38 25.77 -7.44
CA ILE A 212 -4.41 25.39 -8.47
C ILE A 212 -5.00 24.31 -9.42
N PRO A 213 -4.56 24.25 -10.69
CA PRO A 213 -5.10 23.30 -11.67
C PRO A 213 -5.14 21.85 -11.18
N TYR A 214 -4.12 21.40 -10.44
CA TYR A 214 -4.07 20.07 -9.82
C TYR A 214 -5.40 19.63 -9.18
N PHE A 215 -6.04 20.47 -8.35
CA PHE A 215 -7.28 20.12 -7.61
C PHE A 215 -8.53 20.08 -8.48
N SER A 216 -8.46 20.60 -9.72
CA SER A 216 -9.51 20.46 -10.72
C SER A 216 -9.30 19.24 -11.62
N ILE A 217 -8.05 18.82 -11.80
CA ILE A 217 -7.63 17.73 -12.68
C ILE A 217 -7.83 16.36 -12.03
N PHE A 218 -7.57 16.24 -10.72
CA PHE A 218 -7.63 14.97 -10.01
C PHE A 218 -8.84 14.88 -9.06
N THR A 219 -9.42 13.69 -8.96
CA THR A 219 -10.52 13.39 -8.02
C THR A 219 -9.96 12.55 -6.87
N LEU A 220 -10.03 13.12 -5.66
CA LEU A 220 -9.31 12.64 -4.48
C LEU A 220 -10.29 12.34 -3.33
N PRO A 221 -10.02 11.38 -2.43
CA PRO A 221 -10.94 10.90 -1.41
C PRO A 221 -11.07 11.85 -0.19
N ALA A 222 -11.49 13.09 -0.43
CA ALA A 222 -11.62 14.12 0.59
C ALA A 222 -12.59 13.73 1.73
N ASN A 223 -13.57 12.86 1.46
CA ASN A 223 -14.57 12.41 2.43
C ASN A 223 -14.34 10.95 2.89
N ALA A 224 -13.11 10.44 2.75
CA ALA A 224 -12.75 9.05 3.06
C ALA A 224 -13.55 8.01 2.26
N GLU A 225 -13.94 8.34 1.03
CA GLU A 225 -14.67 7.46 0.12
C GLU A 225 -13.92 6.14 -0.12
N ALA A 226 -12.58 6.18 -0.07
CA ALA A 226 -11.70 5.04 -0.26
C ALA A 226 -11.08 4.48 1.04
N GLY A 227 -11.59 4.89 2.22
CA GLY A 227 -11.07 4.47 3.53
C GLY A 227 -10.34 5.59 4.27
N GLY A 228 -9.91 5.30 5.50
CA GLY A 228 -9.28 6.28 6.40
C GLY A 228 -10.27 7.24 7.06
N VAL A 229 -9.77 8.39 7.54
CA VAL A 229 -10.56 9.46 8.15
C VAL A 229 -10.77 10.60 7.16
N ALA A 230 -12.01 11.09 7.04
CA ALA A 230 -12.32 12.21 6.14
C ALA A 230 -11.51 13.46 6.51
N SER A 231 -10.75 13.99 5.56
CA SER A 231 -9.99 15.23 5.73
C SER A 231 -10.83 16.48 5.44
N GLY A 232 -11.93 16.31 4.70
CA GLY A 232 -12.80 17.39 4.22
C GLY A 232 -12.15 18.23 3.11
N THR A 233 -11.04 17.78 2.53
CA THR A 233 -10.20 18.58 1.65
C THR A 233 -9.44 17.71 0.65
N ARG A 234 -9.00 18.29 -0.48
CA ARG A 234 -8.31 17.55 -1.57
C ARG A 234 -6.78 17.57 -1.43
N GLU A 235 -6.25 18.41 -0.55
CA GLU A 235 -4.83 18.67 -0.33
C GLU A 235 -4.13 17.51 0.39
N TRP A 236 -4.82 16.90 1.36
CA TRP A 236 -4.32 15.74 2.09
C TRP A 236 -5.47 14.78 2.35
N TYR A 237 -5.17 13.49 2.29
CA TYR A 237 -6.18 12.44 2.41
C TYR A 237 -5.51 11.09 2.70
N SER A 238 -6.30 10.09 3.03
CA SER A 238 -5.86 8.71 3.14
C SER A 238 -6.81 7.80 2.39
N PHE A 239 -6.37 6.57 2.14
CA PHE A 239 -7.22 5.52 1.57
C PHE A 239 -6.68 4.14 1.91
N ASP A 240 -7.55 3.15 1.78
CA ASP A 240 -7.24 1.75 2.00
C ASP A 240 -7.18 1.00 0.66
N TYR A 241 -6.12 0.21 0.48
CA TYR A 241 -5.98 -0.71 -0.64
C TYR A 241 -5.62 -2.10 -0.12
N GLY A 242 -6.62 -2.96 0.05
CA GLY A 242 -6.45 -4.24 0.73
C GLY A 242 -5.96 -4.05 2.18
N PRO A 243 -4.85 -4.70 2.59
CA PRO A 243 -4.30 -4.60 3.94
C PRO A 243 -3.37 -3.39 4.13
N ILE A 244 -3.31 -2.46 3.16
CA ILE A 244 -2.45 -1.28 3.17
C ILE A 244 -3.30 -0.05 3.42
N HIS A 245 -2.87 0.78 4.37
CA HIS A 245 -3.33 2.13 4.58
C HIS A 245 -2.32 3.11 3.99
N PHE A 246 -2.76 3.92 3.05
CA PHE A 246 -1.96 4.94 2.40
C PHE A 246 -2.35 6.32 2.94
N VAL A 247 -1.35 7.14 3.26
CA VAL A 247 -1.54 8.51 3.77
C VAL A 247 -0.79 9.49 2.89
N MET A 248 -1.51 10.48 2.39
CA MET A 248 -1.01 11.55 1.54
C MET A 248 -0.90 12.85 2.29
N LEU A 249 0.29 13.44 2.28
CA LEU A 249 0.56 14.72 2.91
C LEU A 249 0.99 15.75 1.88
N ASP A 250 0.33 16.91 1.91
CA ASP A 250 0.79 18.09 1.21
C ASP A 250 1.82 18.82 2.08
N GLY A 251 3.07 18.78 1.61
CA GLY A 251 4.21 19.42 2.27
C GLY A 251 4.49 20.85 1.81
N TYR A 252 3.79 21.37 0.78
CA TYR A 252 4.04 22.71 0.23
C TYR A 252 2.92 23.69 0.53
N GLY A 253 1.67 23.26 0.36
CA GLY A 253 0.49 24.08 0.62
C GLY A 253 0.47 24.61 2.05
N THR A 254 -0.10 25.81 2.22
CA THR A 254 -0.19 26.48 3.53
C THR A 254 -1.61 26.62 3.99
N ARG A 255 -1.85 26.62 5.30
CA ARG A 255 -3.14 26.98 5.90
C ARG A 255 -2.96 28.11 6.90
N THR A 256 -4.01 28.93 7.04
CA THR A 256 -4.04 29.98 8.06
C THR A 256 -4.19 29.36 9.45
N VAL A 257 -3.15 29.45 10.26
CA VAL A 257 -3.10 28.96 11.64
C VAL A 257 -2.60 30.08 12.54
N GLY A 258 -3.44 30.52 13.48
CA GLY A 258 -3.10 31.65 14.35
C GLY A 258 -2.83 32.96 13.59
N GLY A 259 -3.54 33.20 12.48
CA GLY A 259 -3.40 34.41 11.66
C GLY A 259 -2.23 34.41 10.67
N MET A 260 -1.44 33.33 10.59
CA MET A 260 -0.30 33.21 9.67
C MET A 260 -0.50 32.04 8.72
N GLN A 261 -0.02 32.17 7.48
CA GLN A 261 0.10 31.02 6.57
C GLN A 261 1.22 30.11 7.08
N LYS A 262 0.89 28.85 7.30
CA LYS A 262 1.79 27.84 7.84
C LYS A 262 1.72 26.58 6.99
N LYS A 263 2.86 25.96 6.72
CA LYS A 263 2.93 24.59 6.22
C LYS A 263 2.73 23.62 7.38
N VAL A 264 2.50 22.33 7.07
CA VAL A 264 2.20 21.31 8.08
C VAL A 264 3.27 21.20 9.19
N TYR A 265 4.55 21.41 8.86
CA TYR A 265 5.66 21.32 9.80
C TYR A 265 5.91 22.61 10.60
N ASP A 266 5.29 23.73 10.25
CA ASP A 266 5.45 24.97 11.03
C ASP A 266 4.70 24.91 12.36
N ASP A 267 3.62 24.16 12.43
CA ASP A 267 2.80 23.99 13.63
C ASP A 267 2.11 22.62 13.66
N THR A 268 2.83 21.59 14.10
CA THR A 268 2.28 20.23 14.15
C THR A 268 1.27 20.01 15.28
N LEU A 269 0.95 21.04 16.06
CA LEU A 269 -0.08 20.99 17.11
C LEU A 269 -1.42 21.50 16.60
N ASN A 270 -1.43 22.64 15.90
CA ASN A 270 -2.66 23.34 15.51
C ASN A 270 -2.96 23.27 14.01
N HIS A 271 -2.00 22.88 13.16
CA HIS A 271 -2.24 22.79 11.72
C HIS A 271 -3.29 21.70 11.42
N PRO A 272 -4.34 21.98 10.63
CA PRO A 272 -5.44 21.05 10.38
C PRO A 272 -4.96 19.71 9.81
N GLN A 273 -4.02 19.73 8.86
CA GLN A 273 -3.39 18.51 8.33
C GLN A 273 -2.68 17.68 9.41
N ALA A 274 -1.98 18.31 10.37
CA ALA A 274 -1.26 17.59 11.41
C ALA A 274 -2.20 17.00 12.47
N ILE A 275 -3.31 17.68 12.76
CA ILE A 275 -4.38 17.18 13.62
C ILE A 275 -5.04 15.96 12.97
N TRP A 276 -5.46 16.12 11.71
CA TRP A 276 -6.08 15.05 10.93
C TRP A 276 -5.15 13.83 10.81
N LEU A 277 -3.86 14.03 10.49
CA LEU A 277 -2.87 12.96 10.38
C LEU A 277 -2.81 12.10 11.66
N LYS A 278 -2.82 12.73 12.83
CA LYS A 278 -2.81 12.00 14.11
C LYS A 278 -4.11 11.22 14.32
N GLN A 279 -5.26 11.77 13.93
CA GLN A 279 -6.56 11.10 14.04
C GLN A 279 -6.63 9.89 13.09
N ASP A 280 -6.23 10.08 11.85
CA ASP A 280 -6.19 9.05 10.81
C ASP A 280 -5.27 7.88 11.20
N LEU A 281 -4.01 8.19 11.57
CA LEU A 281 -3.07 7.18 12.05
C LEU A 281 -3.51 6.51 13.36
N THR A 282 -4.29 7.19 14.20
CA THR A 282 -4.89 6.58 15.41
C THR A 282 -5.96 5.57 15.02
N ALA A 283 -6.85 5.94 14.09
CA ALA A 283 -7.96 5.11 13.64
C ALA A 283 -7.54 3.91 12.77
N ASN A 284 -6.41 4.00 12.08
CA ASN A 284 -5.94 2.97 11.16
C ASN A 284 -5.75 1.59 11.84
N THR A 285 -6.36 0.53 11.31
CA THR A 285 -6.16 -0.86 11.79
C THR A 285 -5.50 -1.77 10.76
N LYS A 286 -5.03 -1.21 9.65
CA LYS A 286 -4.42 -1.98 8.56
C LYS A 286 -3.04 -2.47 8.94
N LYS A 287 -2.62 -3.53 8.27
CA LYS A 287 -1.34 -4.19 8.54
C LYS A 287 -0.18 -3.32 8.07
N TRP A 288 -0.29 -2.70 6.90
CA TRP A 288 0.76 -1.85 6.34
C TRP A 288 0.33 -0.39 6.35
N THR A 289 1.24 0.51 6.72
CA THR A 289 1.00 1.96 6.68
C THR A 289 2.09 2.64 5.88
N ILE A 290 1.76 3.13 4.70
CA ILE A 290 2.69 3.82 3.80
C ILE A 290 2.27 5.27 3.70
N VAL A 291 3.20 6.17 4.02
CA VAL A 291 3.00 7.61 3.88
C VAL A 291 3.75 8.09 2.65
N TYR A 292 3.21 9.09 1.98
CA TYR A 292 3.94 9.75 0.91
C TYR A 292 3.65 11.25 0.88
N LEU A 293 4.71 12.00 0.61
CA LEU A 293 4.77 13.45 0.60
C LEU A 293 5.89 13.86 -0.37
N HIS A 294 5.84 15.06 -0.92
CA HIS A 294 6.81 15.43 -1.95
C HIS A 294 8.25 15.59 -1.40
N PHE A 295 8.40 16.24 -0.24
CA PHE A 295 9.70 16.66 0.29
C PHE A 295 10.44 15.58 1.12
N PRO A 296 11.66 15.17 0.74
CA PRO A 296 12.45 14.15 1.43
C PRO A 296 13.09 14.68 2.73
N PRO A 297 12.84 14.08 3.91
CA PRO A 297 13.52 14.46 5.15
C PRO A 297 15.01 14.09 5.18
N TYR A 298 15.44 13.22 4.26
CA TYR A 298 16.80 12.74 4.12
C TYR A 298 17.15 12.68 2.65
N THR A 299 18.10 13.49 2.19
CA THR A 299 18.64 13.42 0.83
C THR A 299 19.95 14.18 0.71
N GLN A 300 20.83 13.68 -0.15
CA GLN A 300 22.03 14.39 -0.61
C GLN A 300 22.09 14.31 -2.15
N GLY A 301 20.95 14.52 -2.83
CA GLY A 301 20.77 14.38 -4.27
C GLY A 301 20.89 15.71 -5.03
N SER A 302 19.84 16.10 -5.76
CA SER A 302 19.69 17.48 -6.28
C SER A 302 19.27 18.47 -5.18
N HIS A 303 18.74 17.94 -4.08
CA HIS A 303 18.43 18.65 -2.85
C HIS A 303 19.29 18.14 -1.69
N ASN A 304 19.50 19.00 -0.69
CA ASN A 304 20.35 18.76 0.47
C ASN A 304 19.57 18.96 1.78
N SER A 305 19.24 17.84 2.43
CA SER A 305 18.50 17.82 3.70
C SER A 305 19.29 18.36 4.92
N GLU A 306 20.52 18.85 4.70
CA GLU A 306 21.34 19.49 5.74
C GLU A 306 21.34 21.02 5.66
N THR A 307 20.86 21.59 4.54
CA THR A 307 20.84 23.04 4.32
C THR A 307 19.45 23.59 4.01
N GLU A 308 18.52 22.76 3.57
CA GLU A 308 17.17 23.19 3.19
C GLU A 308 16.20 23.11 4.37
N GLY A 309 15.66 24.27 4.76
CA GLY A 309 14.83 24.42 5.96
C GLY A 309 13.57 23.55 5.96
N ASP A 310 12.91 23.41 4.81
CA ASP A 310 11.70 22.61 4.64
C ASP A 310 11.96 21.11 4.92
N LEU A 311 13.05 20.57 4.35
CA LEU A 311 13.45 19.17 4.53
C LEU A 311 13.85 18.89 5.98
N ILE A 312 14.62 19.81 6.57
CA ILE A 312 15.00 19.77 7.99
C ILE A 312 13.76 19.80 8.89
N ALA A 313 12.79 20.68 8.61
CA ALA A 313 11.59 20.82 9.41
C ALA A 313 10.70 19.56 9.37
N ILE A 314 10.58 18.92 8.20
CA ILE A 314 9.89 17.62 8.08
C ILE A 314 10.58 16.56 8.93
N ARG A 315 11.91 16.45 8.82
CA ARG A 315 12.72 15.53 9.63
C ARG A 315 12.50 15.75 11.13
N GLN A 316 12.49 17.01 11.56
CA GLN A 316 12.42 17.38 12.97
C GLN A 316 11.02 17.27 13.57
N ARG A 317 9.97 17.53 12.77
CA ARG A 317 8.62 17.81 13.30
C ARG A 317 7.54 16.86 12.79
N VAL A 318 7.63 16.39 11.55
CA VAL A 318 6.65 15.45 10.95
C VAL A 318 7.04 13.99 11.21
N ASN A 319 8.30 13.60 10.96
CA ASN A 319 8.78 12.24 11.24
C ASN A 319 8.48 11.74 12.66
N PRO A 320 8.60 12.55 13.74
CA PRO A 320 8.20 12.11 15.08
C PRO A 320 6.75 11.64 15.20
N ILE A 321 5.83 12.14 14.38
CA ILE A 321 4.44 11.69 14.36
C ILE A 321 4.40 10.30 13.69
N LEU A 322 4.95 10.20 12.49
CA LEU A 322 4.93 8.97 11.68
C LEU A 322 5.56 7.79 12.42
N GLU A 323 6.71 8.01 13.06
CA GLU A 323 7.42 6.97 13.81
C GLU A 323 6.65 6.50 15.06
N ARG A 324 5.92 7.38 15.76
CA ARG A 324 5.12 7.00 16.94
C ARG A 324 3.99 6.06 16.57
N PHE A 325 3.41 6.23 15.39
CA PHE A 325 2.34 5.38 14.88
C PHE A 325 2.84 4.14 14.13
N GLY A 326 4.16 3.93 14.04
CA GLY A 326 4.75 2.75 13.41
C GLY A 326 4.59 2.73 11.89
N VAL A 327 4.66 3.91 11.23
CA VAL A 327 4.68 4.00 9.77
C VAL A 327 5.81 3.17 9.20
N ASP A 328 5.48 2.34 8.21
CA ASP A 328 6.36 1.32 7.66
C ASP A 328 7.37 1.88 6.67
N MET A 329 6.89 2.80 5.84
CA MET A 329 7.65 3.41 4.77
C MET A 329 7.10 4.80 4.45
N VAL A 330 7.99 5.72 4.12
CA VAL A 330 7.70 7.05 3.63
C VAL A 330 8.31 7.18 2.23
N VAL A 331 7.51 7.49 1.22
CA VAL A 331 7.97 7.69 -0.17
C VAL A 331 7.91 9.16 -0.52
N THR A 332 8.99 9.71 -1.07
CA THR A 332 9.13 11.14 -1.40
C THR A 332 9.73 11.38 -2.78
N GLY A 333 9.50 12.55 -3.36
CA GLY A 333 10.07 12.99 -4.63
C GLY A 333 11.13 14.08 -4.42
N HIS A 334 11.02 15.16 -5.20
CA HIS A 334 11.72 16.44 -5.10
C HIS A 334 13.23 16.39 -5.37
N SER A 335 13.95 15.53 -4.66
CA SER A 335 15.33 15.23 -5.02
C SER A 335 15.34 14.29 -6.22
N HIS A 336 15.95 14.74 -7.32
CA HIS A 336 15.93 14.12 -8.64
C HIS A 336 16.86 12.90 -8.75
N VAL A 337 16.79 12.02 -7.75
CA VAL A 337 17.63 10.83 -7.53
C VAL A 337 16.77 9.69 -6.96
N TYR A 338 17.36 8.51 -6.85
CA TYR A 338 16.84 7.45 -5.98
C TYR A 338 17.72 7.27 -4.75
N GLU A 339 17.12 7.30 -3.57
CA GLU A 339 17.79 7.01 -2.31
C GLU A 339 16.89 6.20 -1.40
N ARG A 340 17.45 5.23 -0.69
CA ARG A 340 16.72 4.42 0.28
C ARG A 340 17.46 4.37 1.60
N SER A 341 16.79 4.73 2.68
CA SER A 341 17.35 4.65 4.03
C SER A 341 17.32 3.23 4.61
N TYR A 342 18.13 3.00 5.64
CA TYR A 342 17.82 1.97 6.64
C TYR A 342 16.46 2.28 7.32
N PRO A 343 15.83 1.38 8.08
CA PRO A 343 14.69 1.76 8.89
C PRO A 343 15.15 2.71 10.00
N ILE A 344 14.83 3.99 9.87
CA ILE A 344 15.32 5.06 10.74
C ILE A 344 14.30 5.40 11.82
N HIS A 345 14.78 5.66 13.02
CA HIS A 345 13.99 6.18 14.12
C HIS A 345 14.81 7.18 14.95
N ASP A 346 14.13 8.12 15.63
CA ASP A 346 14.71 9.11 16.56
C ASP A 346 15.75 10.08 16.00
N HIS A 347 16.22 9.91 14.75
CA HIS A 347 17.17 10.84 14.17
C HIS A 347 16.49 12.14 13.73
N ARG A 348 16.95 13.28 14.26
CA ARG A 348 16.38 14.62 14.00
C ARG A 348 17.43 15.66 13.65
N GLY A 349 18.64 15.49 14.17
CA GLY A 349 19.74 16.40 13.99
C GLY A 349 20.45 16.23 12.65
N PRO A 350 21.63 16.85 12.51
CA PRO A 350 22.40 16.81 11.28
C PRO A 350 22.96 15.40 11.04
N MET A 351 23.25 15.08 9.78
CA MET A 351 23.74 13.76 9.38
C MET A 351 25.03 13.31 10.10
N ALA A 352 25.82 14.24 10.63
CA ALA A 352 27.00 13.94 11.43
C ALA A 352 26.66 13.19 12.74
N GLU A 353 25.50 13.46 13.33
CA GLU A 353 25.00 12.75 14.51
C GLU A 353 24.74 11.27 14.18
N PHE A 354 24.07 11.01 13.05
CA PHE A 354 23.88 9.65 12.56
C PHE A 354 25.21 8.95 12.27
N ALA A 355 26.14 9.63 11.58
CA ALA A 355 27.43 9.05 11.21
C ALA A 355 28.26 8.65 12.45
N ALA A 356 28.16 9.41 13.53
CA ALA A 356 28.85 9.12 14.78
C ALA A 356 28.25 7.91 15.54
N SER A 357 26.96 7.64 15.39
CA SER A 357 26.27 6.58 16.16
C SER A 357 25.07 5.97 15.41
N PRO A 358 25.29 5.29 14.28
CA PRO A 358 24.20 4.82 13.41
C PRO A 358 23.27 3.81 14.09
N ALA A 359 23.80 2.97 14.99
CA ALA A 359 23.03 1.98 15.73
C ALA A 359 21.95 2.59 16.65
N ASN A 360 22.12 3.85 17.10
CA ASN A 360 21.13 4.54 17.93
C ASN A 360 19.87 4.95 17.16
N PHE A 361 19.95 4.94 15.83
CA PHE A 361 18.92 5.47 14.94
C PHE A 361 18.39 4.43 13.96
N ARG A 362 18.92 3.19 13.95
CA ARG A 362 18.46 2.10 13.10
C ARG A 362 17.59 1.12 13.89
N TYR A 363 16.56 0.58 13.24
CA TYR A 363 15.77 -0.52 13.79
C TYR A 363 15.64 -1.69 12.80
N PRO A 364 16.03 -2.92 13.18
CA PRO A 364 16.93 -3.23 14.30
C PRO A 364 18.25 -2.43 14.20
N ALA A 365 19.01 -2.37 15.29
CA ALA A 365 20.28 -1.62 15.34
C ALA A 365 21.38 -2.20 14.41
N ASP A 366 21.10 -3.31 13.72
CA ASP A 366 21.99 -3.90 12.73
C ASP A 366 22.10 -3.07 11.45
N ALA A 367 23.00 -3.49 10.56
CA ALA A 367 23.29 -2.84 9.30
C ALA A 367 22.75 -3.62 8.11
N SER A 368 21.69 -4.41 8.28
CA SER A 368 21.12 -5.16 7.16
C SER A 368 20.72 -4.21 6.03
N SER A 369 21.10 -4.57 4.80
CA SER A 369 20.72 -3.84 3.59
C SER A 369 19.25 -4.07 3.23
N GLY A 370 18.61 -5.09 3.81
CA GLY A 370 17.24 -5.48 3.52
C GLY A 370 17.03 -6.13 2.15
N ARG A 371 18.08 -6.26 1.31
CA ARG A 371 17.98 -6.71 -0.09
C ARG A 371 17.39 -8.10 -0.29
N TYR A 372 17.51 -8.93 0.74
CA TYR A 372 17.01 -10.29 0.81
C TYR A 372 17.38 -11.17 -0.39
N ASP A 373 18.60 -10.98 -0.90
CA ASP A 373 19.13 -11.63 -2.10
C ASP A 373 20.22 -12.69 -1.78
N GLY A 374 20.53 -12.88 -0.49
CA GLY A 374 21.56 -13.82 -0.03
C GLY A 374 22.97 -13.23 0.05
N SER A 375 23.13 -11.95 -0.30
CA SER A 375 24.37 -11.23 -0.03
C SER A 375 24.60 -11.04 1.48
N ALA A 376 25.83 -10.74 1.89
CA ALA A 376 26.16 -10.53 3.30
C ALA A 376 25.32 -9.39 3.89
N ASN A 377 24.81 -9.58 5.12
CA ASN A 377 23.97 -8.61 5.84
C ASN A 377 22.79 -8.12 4.98
N SER A 378 22.02 -9.04 4.40
CA SER A 378 20.87 -8.72 3.52
C SER A 378 19.52 -9.22 4.03
N CYS A 379 19.43 -9.74 5.25
CA CYS A 379 18.16 -10.21 5.80
C CYS A 379 17.06 -9.14 5.78
N PRO A 380 15.79 -9.51 5.59
CA PRO A 380 14.70 -8.55 5.45
C PRO A 380 14.52 -7.75 6.74
N TYR A 381 13.94 -6.56 6.62
CA TYR A 381 13.60 -5.74 7.79
C TYR A 381 12.41 -6.36 8.53
N LEU A 382 12.68 -6.90 9.71
CA LEU A 382 11.67 -7.57 10.54
C LEU A 382 10.93 -6.56 11.43
N ARG A 383 9.60 -6.58 11.36
CA ARG A 383 8.73 -5.68 12.12
C ARG A 383 7.54 -6.43 12.71
N LYS A 384 6.78 -5.73 13.55
CA LYS A 384 5.50 -6.22 14.09
C LYS A 384 4.35 -5.36 13.56
N SER A 385 3.15 -5.92 13.48
CA SER A 385 1.94 -5.14 13.15
C SER A 385 1.49 -4.22 14.29
N ALA A 386 2.03 -4.39 15.50
CA ALA A 386 1.77 -3.48 16.62
C ALA A 386 2.25 -2.05 16.30
N LYS A 387 1.41 -1.06 16.59
CA LYS A 387 1.73 0.37 16.47
C LYS A 387 2.73 0.78 17.53
N GLN A 388 4.00 0.64 17.20
CA GLN A 388 5.11 1.04 18.05
C GLN A 388 6.27 1.47 17.16
N LYS A 389 7.24 2.14 17.77
CA LYS A 389 8.44 2.62 17.08
C LYS A 389 9.33 1.44 16.66
N GLN A 390 9.43 1.20 15.35
CA GLN A 390 10.16 0.07 14.75
C GLN A 390 10.97 0.47 13.51
N GLY A 391 11.36 1.75 13.43
CA GLY A 391 12.04 2.30 12.26
C GLY A 391 11.14 2.45 11.04
N THR A 392 11.26 3.59 10.37
CA THR A 392 10.56 3.87 9.11
C THR A 392 11.60 3.89 8.00
N VAL A 393 11.33 3.19 6.89
CA VAL A 393 12.17 3.28 5.69
C VAL A 393 11.76 4.54 4.92
N TYR A 394 12.70 5.42 4.63
CA TYR A 394 12.49 6.60 3.81
C TYR A 394 13.04 6.32 2.41
N VAL A 395 12.21 6.49 1.39
CA VAL A 395 12.56 6.29 -0.01
C VAL A 395 12.39 7.61 -0.75
N VAL A 396 13.47 8.13 -1.31
CA VAL A 396 13.46 9.22 -2.27
C VAL A 396 13.41 8.59 -3.66
N SER A 397 12.40 8.91 -4.44
CA SER A 397 12.15 8.37 -5.78
C SER A 397 11.73 9.49 -6.75
N GLY A 398 12.44 10.60 -6.72
CA GLY A 398 12.14 11.77 -7.54
C GLY A 398 12.79 11.76 -8.92
N SER A 399 13.17 10.59 -9.43
CA SER A 399 13.95 10.45 -10.67
C SER A 399 13.15 9.90 -11.85
N ALA A 400 11.81 9.95 -11.81
CA ALA A 400 10.95 9.40 -12.86
C ALA A 400 10.78 10.33 -14.07
N GLY A 401 11.19 11.60 -13.97
CA GLY A 401 11.26 12.54 -15.10
C GLY A 401 12.46 13.46 -14.99
N GLN A 402 12.51 14.32 -13.98
CA GLN A 402 13.75 15.03 -13.67
C GLN A 402 14.85 14.07 -13.21
N LEU A 403 16.09 14.43 -13.48
CA LEU A 403 17.26 13.68 -13.05
C LEU A 403 18.42 14.66 -12.81
N GLY A 404 19.00 14.65 -11.62
CA GLY A 404 20.06 15.60 -11.29
C GLY A 404 20.65 15.42 -9.91
N LYS A 405 21.85 15.97 -9.71
CA LYS A 405 22.56 15.97 -8.42
C LYS A 405 23.39 17.23 -8.26
N ILE A 406 23.63 17.62 -7.01
CA ILE A 406 24.61 18.65 -6.68
C ILE A 406 26.02 18.05 -6.82
N ALA A 407 26.88 18.68 -7.62
CA ALA A 407 28.25 18.22 -7.82
C ALA A 407 29.07 18.30 -6.52
N GLY A 408 29.87 17.27 -6.24
CA GLY A 408 30.69 17.19 -5.03
C GLY A 408 29.94 16.74 -3.76
N LEU A 409 28.61 16.57 -3.84
CA LEU A 409 27.81 16.14 -2.70
C LEU A 409 27.87 14.61 -2.53
N GLY A 410 28.33 14.16 -1.35
CA GLY A 410 28.41 12.74 -0.98
C GLY A 410 27.04 12.07 -0.78
N ASN A 411 27.01 10.84 -0.30
CA ASN A 411 25.74 10.17 0.02
C ASN A 411 25.32 10.50 1.47
N HIS A 412 24.02 10.62 1.72
CA HIS A 412 23.54 10.78 3.09
C HIS A 412 23.80 9.46 3.86
N PRO A 413 24.43 9.47 5.05
CA PRO A 413 24.87 8.25 5.74
C PRO A 413 23.72 7.35 6.22
N VAL A 414 22.51 7.89 6.33
CA VAL A 414 21.28 7.10 6.59
C VAL A 414 20.88 6.19 5.43
N MET A 415 21.42 6.41 4.23
CA MET A 415 21.06 5.65 3.03
C MET A 415 21.76 4.29 3.02
N ALA A 416 20.95 3.24 2.89
CA ALA A 416 21.41 1.89 2.57
C ALA A 416 21.74 1.76 1.07
N PHE A 417 21.10 2.57 0.21
CA PHE A 417 21.36 2.61 -1.23
C PHE A 417 21.11 4.01 -1.80
N THR A 418 21.91 4.41 -2.80
CA THR A 418 21.79 5.68 -3.52
C THR A 418 22.13 5.48 -5.00
N GLU A 419 21.27 5.96 -5.90
CA GLU A 419 21.51 6.14 -7.33
C GLU A 419 21.24 7.59 -7.72
N LYS A 420 22.22 8.27 -8.29
CA LYS A 420 22.13 9.71 -8.63
C LYS A 420 22.22 10.00 -10.13
N ASN A 421 22.56 9.01 -10.94
CA ASN A 421 22.93 9.20 -12.35
C ASN A 421 21.92 8.60 -13.31
N VAL A 422 21.04 7.73 -12.80
CA VAL A 422 20.10 6.97 -13.61
C VAL A 422 18.70 7.14 -13.03
N GLY A 423 17.78 7.61 -13.87
CA GLY A 423 16.38 7.70 -13.52
C GLY A 423 15.71 6.32 -13.45
N GLY A 424 14.61 6.25 -12.73
CA GLY A 424 13.86 5.01 -12.59
C GLY A 424 12.49 5.21 -11.96
N SER A 425 11.78 4.09 -11.82
CA SER A 425 10.49 4.03 -11.13
C SER A 425 10.63 3.20 -9.86
N PHE A 426 9.86 3.57 -8.84
CA PHE A 426 9.75 2.79 -7.62
C PHE A 426 8.52 1.88 -7.68
N TYR A 427 8.69 0.64 -7.26
CA TYR A 427 7.66 -0.39 -7.36
C TYR A 427 7.60 -1.21 -6.09
N MET A 428 6.39 -1.54 -5.65
CA MET A 428 6.12 -2.29 -4.42
C MET A 428 5.16 -3.45 -4.69
N GLU A 429 5.42 -4.58 -4.05
CA GLU A 429 4.54 -5.75 -4.00
C GLU A 429 4.24 -6.08 -2.55
N VAL A 430 2.96 -6.05 -2.17
CA VAL A 430 2.50 -6.43 -0.84
C VAL A 430 1.71 -7.72 -0.92
N GLU A 431 2.13 -8.73 -0.18
CA GLU A 431 1.44 -10.01 -0.05
C GLU A 431 1.33 -10.37 1.44
N ASP A 432 0.12 -10.21 1.99
CA ASP A 432 -0.17 -10.43 3.42
C ASP A 432 0.82 -9.70 4.35
N ASN A 433 1.79 -10.41 4.94
CA ASN A 433 2.78 -9.90 5.87
C ASN A 433 4.18 -9.74 5.27
N ARG A 434 4.30 -9.74 3.94
CA ARG A 434 5.51 -9.43 3.19
C ARG A 434 5.29 -8.21 2.29
N LEU A 435 6.25 -7.29 2.28
CA LEU A 435 6.34 -6.19 1.33
C LEU A 435 7.72 -6.25 0.67
N ASP A 436 7.75 -6.41 -0.65
CA ASP A 436 8.95 -6.29 -1.47
C ASP A 436 8.91 -4.96 -2.23
N ALA A 437 10.01 -4.22 -2.21
CA ALA A 437 10.12 -2.93 -2.90
C ALA A 437 11.36 -2.93 -3.79
N LYS A 438 11.27 -2.27 -4.95
CA LYS A 438 12.25 -2.34 -6.04
C LYS A 438 12.41 -0.98 -6.70
N PHE A 439 13.64 -0.64 -7.05
CA PHE A 439 13.95 0.46 -7.95
C PHE A 439 14.31 -0.08 -9.34
N ILE A 440 13.50 0.30 -10.31
CA ILE A 440 13.57 -0.17 -11.70
C ILE A 440 14.19 0.94 -12.53
N GLN A 441 15.42 0.73 -12.97
CA GLN A 441 16.17 1.70 -13.74
C GLN A 441 15.80 1.73 -15.22
N ALA A 442 16.04 2.91 -15.80
CA ALA A 442 15.73 3.27 -17.16
C ALA A 442 16.96 3.36 -18.08
N ASN A 443 17.86 2.38 -18.03
CA ASN A 443 19.09 2.40 -18.81
C ASN A 443 19.02 1.59 -20.12
N ALA A 444 19.46 2.20 -21.21
CA ALA A 444 19.83 1.46 -22.40
C ALA A 444 21.11 0.63 -22.15
N PRO A 445 21.29 -0.54 -22.80
CA PRO A 445 20.36 -1.19 -23.74
C PRO A 445 19.31 -2.09 -23.06
N SER A 446 19.35 -2.26 -21.73
CA SER A 446 18.46 -3.15 -20.97
C SER A 446 17.55 -2.33 -20.04
N PHE A 447 16.45 -1.82 -20.60
CA PHE A 447 15.43 -1.09 -19.85
C PHE A 447 14.69 -2.04 -18.88
N GLY A 448 14.42 -1.60 -17.65
CA GLY A 448 13.62 -2.37 -16.70
C GLY A 448 14.42 -3.22 -15.71
N VAL A 449 15.71 -2.92 -15.51
CA VAL A 449 16.57 -3.66 -14.57
C VAL A 449 16.32 -3.19 -13.13
N VAL A 450 16.13 -4.14 -12.23
CA VAL A 450 16.09 -3.89 -10.79
C VAL A 450 17.53 -3.72 -10.28
N THR A 451 17.85 -2.55 -9.73
CA THR A 451 19.21 -2.25 -9.24
C THR A 451 19.28 -2.18 -7.71
N ASP A 452 18.18 -1.76 -7.10
CA ASP A 452 17.96 -1.88 -5.68
C ASP A 452 16.64 -2.58 -5.41
N GLN A 453 16.64 -3.36 -4.34
CA GLN A 453 15.45 -4.02 -3.83
C GLN A 453 15.59 -4.18 -2.33
N PHE A 454 14.47 -4.32 -1.63
CA PHE A 454 14.45 -4.63 -0.21
C PHE A 454 13.12 -5.24 0.21
N THR A 455 13.15 -6.01 1.29
CA THR A 455 12.00 -6.75 1.80
C THR A 455 11.74 -6.38 3.26
N LEU A 456 10.47 -6.12 3.56
CA LEU A 456 9.93 -5.90 4.90
C LEU A 456 9.03 -7.09 5.24
N MET A 457 9.15 -7.63 6.46
CA MET A 457 8.27 -8.72 6.92
C MET A 457 7.70 -8.43 8.30
N LYS A 458 6.39 -8.66 8.46
CA LYS A 458 5.66 -8.44 9.72
C LYS A 458 5.28 -9.73 10.42
N ASP A 459 5.45 -9.74 11.74
CA ASP A 459 5.01 -10.82 12.62
C ASP A 459 5.53 -12.19 12.17
N VAL A 460 6.81 -12.26 11.80
CA VAL A 460 7.49 -13.48 11.38
C VAL A 460 8.46 -13.98 12.45
N SER A 461 9.06 -15.15 12.24
CA SER A 461 10.04 -15.78 13.14
C SER A 461 9.45 -16.09 14.53
N LYS A 462 8.28 -16.74 14.53
CA LYS A 462 7.47 -17.02 15.73
C LYS A 462 7.94 -18.28 16.45
N THR A 463 7.82 -18.27 17.78
CA THR A 463 7.89 -19.49 18.61
C THR A 463 6.47 -19.82 19.10
N GLN A 464 6.01 -21.04 18.85
CA GLN A 464 4.67 -21.50 19.15
C GLN A 464 4.70 -22.84 19.90
N SER A 465 3.77 -23.01 20.84
CA SER A 465 3.51 -24.29 21.50
C SER A 465 2.12 -24.77 21.13
N LEU A 466 2.02 -26.02 20.69
CA LEU A 466 0.79 -26.65 20.25
C LEU A 466 0.54 -27.92 21.07
N THR A 467 -0.73 -28.16 21.39
CA THR A 467 -1.17 -29.37 22.07
C THR A 467 -1.88 -30.26 21.05
N ASN A 468 -1.54 -31.55 21.02
CA ASN A 468 -2.14 -32.53 20.12
C ASN A 468 -2.52 -33.81 20.88
N THR A 469 -3.58 -34.48 20.45
CA THR A 469 -3.94 -35.81 20.99
C THR A 469 -3.28 -36.89 20.14
N ALA A 470 -2.76 -37.94 20.79
CA ALA A 470 -2.11 -39.05 20.11
C ALA A 470 -3.00 -39.65 19.00
N GLY A 471 -2.38 -39.93 17.84
CA GLY A 471 -3.08 -40.43 16.66
C GLY A 471 -3.78 -39.36 15.81
N GLN A 472 -3.85 -38.10 16.27
CA GLN A 472 -4.30 -36.97 15.46
C GLN A 472 -3.13 -36.28 14.77
N SER A 473 -3.39 -35.74 13.58
CA SER A 473 -2.43 -34.92 12.85
C SER A 473 -2.57 -33.45 13.24
N VAL A 474 -1.45 -32.73 13.30
CA VAL A 474 -1.40 -31.28 13.46
C VAL A 474 -0.69 -30.66 12.25
N THR A 475 -1.26 -29.57 11.73
CA THR A 475 -0.67 -28.80 10.63
C THR A 475 0.05 -27.57 11.17
N LEU A 476 1.36 -27.54 10.97
CA LEU A 476 2.23 -26.40 11.26
C LEU A 476 2.27 -25.50 10.02
N THR A 477 2.23 -24.19 10.18
CA THR A 477 2.23 -23.23 9.05
C THR A 477 3.26 -22.15 9.30
N ALA A 478 4.28 -22.05 8.45
CA ALA A 478 5.30 -21.01 8.55
C ALA A 478 4.66 -19.61 8.52
N SER A 479 5.12 -18.75 9.43
CA SER A 479 4.62 -17.40 9.65
C SER A 479 5.00 -16.44 8.52
N PHE A 480 6.00 -16.78 7.71
CA PHE A 480 6.51 -15.98 6.61
C PHE A 480 6.11 -16.52 5.23
N ILE A 481 6.28 -15.70 4.20
CA ILE A 481 6.10 -16.06 2.78
C ILE A 481 7.48 -16.03 2.12
N ALA A 482 8.09 -17.19 1.97
CA ALA A 482 9.41 -17.37 1.34
C ALA A 482 9.54 -18.81 0.81
N ASP A 483 10.76 -19.28 0.58
CA ASP A 483 11.05 -20.69 0.53
C ASP A 483 11.13 -21.29 1.96
N TYR A 484 10.89 -22.59 2.11
CA TYR A 484 10.75 -23.23 3.42
C TYR A 484 11.61 -24.48 3.52
N GLN A 485 12.41 -24.52 4.59
CA GLN A 485 13.20 -25.67 4.99
C GLN A 485 12.72 -26.11 6.36
N TRP A 486 12.06 -27.27 6.44
CA TRP A 486 11.54 -27.83 7.69
C TRP A 486 12.53 -28.84 8.27
N SER A 487 12.78 -28.75 9.57
CA SER A 487 13.60 -29.70 10.31
C SER A 487 12.87 -31.03 10.47
N ASN A 488 13.60 -32.14 10.39
CA ASN A 488 13.16 -33.44 10.88
C ASN A 488 13.64 -33.63 12.33
N PRO A 489 12.74 -33.72 13.33
CA PRO A 489 13.13 -33.91 14.72
C PRO A 489 13.94 -35.18 15.00
N ALA A 490 13.82 -36.20 14.13
CA ALA A 490 14.52 -37.48 14.31
C ALA A 490 15.94 -37.50 13.75
N SER A 491 16.30 -36.60 12.83
CA SER A 491 17.57 -36.64 12.11
C SER A 491 18.34 -35.32 12.07
N SER A 492 17.82 -34.24 12.65
CA SER A 492 18.38 -32.88 12.58
C SER A 492 18.59 -32.31 11.16
N THR A 493 18.13 -33.02 10.13
CA THR A 493 18.20 -32.60 8.73
C THR A 493 17.05 -31.66 8.39
N PHE A 494 17.26 -30.79 7.41
CA PHE A 494 16.23 -29.92 6.85
C PHE A 494 15.80 -30.39 5.46
N THR A 495 14.52 -30.29 5.15
CA THR A 495 13.96 -30.66 3.84
C THR A 495 13.10 -29.53 3.30
N ALA A 496 13.25 -29.25 2.00
CA ALA A 496 12.43 -28.26 1.32
C ALA A 496 10.99 -28.79 1.17
N VAL A 497 10.02 -28.07 1.74
CA VAL A 497 8.58 -28.42 1.68
C VAL A 497 7.79 -27.14 1.40
N GLY A 498 6.47 -27.25 1.26
CA GLY A 498 5.58 -26.09 1.23
C GLY A 498 5.53 -25.32 2.57
N ARG A 499 4.74 -24.25 2.57
CA ARG A 499 4.52 -23.39 3.75
C ARG A 499 4.00 -24.15 4.97
N THR A 500 3.34 -25.27 4.75
CA THR A 500 2.74 -26.10 5.79
C THR A 500 3.43 -27.45 5.92
N LEU A 501 3.57 -27.94 7.15
CA LEU A 501 4.00 -29.30 7.46
C LEU A 501 2.94 -29.98 8.33
N THR A 502 2.39 -31.09 7.87
CA THR A 502 1.47 -31.92 8.66
C THR A 502 2.23 -33.06 9.31
N VAL A 503 2.09 -33.21 10.63
CA VAL A 503 2.79 -34.22 11.42
C VAL A 503 1.80 -34.98 12.33
N THR A 504 2.12 -36.23 12.63
CA THR A 504 1.34 -37.09 13.54
C THR A 504 2.28 -37.64 14.61
N PRO A 505 2.67 -36.83 15.61
CA PRO A 505 3.64 -37.26 16.61
C PRO A 505 3.04 -38.37 17.50
N SER A 506 3.92 -39.21 18.05
CA SER A 506 3.51 -40.31 18.91
C SER A 506 3.04 -39.82 20.29
N ALA A 507 2.16 -40.62 20.89
CA ALA A 507 1.78 -40.59 22.30
C ALA A 507 2.95 -40.26 23.25
N GLY A 508 2.72 -39.37 24.21
CA GLY A 508 3.68 -38.99 25.25
C GLY A 508 4.95 -38.26 24.77
N THR A 509 5.01 -37.79 23.52
CA THR A 509 6.20 -37.10 22.98
C THR A 509 6.06 -35.58 23.00
N VAL A 510 7.19 -34.90 23.19
CA VAL A 510 7.35 -33.47 22.93
C VAL A 510 8.32 -33.33 21.76
N GLN A 511 7.82 -32.91 20.60
CA GLN A 511 8.63 -32.76 19.39
C GLN A 511 8.77 -31.28 19.04
N THR A 512 9.99 -30.87 18.67
CA THR A 512 10.25 -29.51 18.21
C THR A 512 10.52 -29.52 16.72
N TYR A 513 9.76 -28.74 15.98
CA TYR A 513 9.95 -28.49 14.55
C TYR A 513 10.41 -27.07 14.35
N VAL A 514 11.37 -26.88 13.47
CA VAL A 514 11.90 -25.59 13.07
C VAL A 514 11.65 -25.45 11.57
N VAL A 515 11.22 -24.27 11.13
CA VAL A 515 11.22 -23.92 9.71
C VAL A 515 12.02 -22.66 9.49
N THR A 516 12.95 -22.72 8.54
CA THR A 516 13.76 -21.58 8.11
C THR A 516 13.57 -21.32 6.63
N ASP A 517 13.98 -20.15 6.16
CA ASP A 517 14.24 -19.93 4.74
C ASP A 517 15.67 -20.38 4.36
N SER A 518 15.95 -20.52 3.07
CA SER A 518 17.28 -20.89 2.55
C SER A 518 18.37 -19.88 2.90
N LYS A 519 18.00 -18.61 3.10
CA LYS A 519 18.94 -17.53 3.44
C LYS A 519 19.23 -17.43 4.95
N GLN A 520 18.59 -18.29 5.76
CA GLN A 520 18.76 -18.34 7.22
C GLN A 520 18.45 -17.01 7.93
N CYS A 521 17.51 -16.24 7.36
CA CYS A 521 17.07 -14.95 7.88
C CYS A 521 15.78 -15.07 8.70
N LEU A 522 14.97 -16.10 8.43
CA LEU A 522 13.66 -16.30 9.02
C LEU A 522 13.65 -17.65 9.73
N ARG A 523 13.04 -17.70 10.91
CA ARG A 523 13.02 -18.92 11.71
C ARG A 523 11.81 -18.99 12.62
N ASP A 524 10.89 -19.91 12.33
CA ASP A 524 9.85 -20.30 13.28
C ASP A 524 10.24 -21.55 14.06
N VAL A 525 9.71 -21.66 15.28
CA VAL A 525 9.83 -22.84 16.16
C VAL A 525 8.45 -23.27 16.61
N TYR A 526 8.16 -24.56 16.46
CA TYR A 526 6.93 -25.20 16.91
C TYR A 526 7.27 -26.31 17.89
N THR A 527 6.82 -26.20 19.13
CA THR A 527 6.88 -27.29 20.11
C THR A 527 5.51 -27.95 20.21
N VAL A 528 5.42 -29.22 19.80
CA VAL A 528 4.19 -30.00 19.81
C VAL A 528 4.20 -30.97 20.98
N TYR A 529 3.27 -30.78 21.92
CA TYR A 529 3.03 -31.64 23.07
C TYR A 529 1.93 -32.65 22.72
N THR A 530 2.29 -33.93 22.56
CA THR A 530 1.34 -35.00 22.23
C THR A 530 1.04 -35.87 23.44
N TYR A 531 -0.23 -35.97 23.81
CA TYR A 531 -0.70 -36.72 24.98
C TYR A 531 -1.78 -37.75 24.59
N ASP A 532 -1.98 -38.73 25.45
CA ASP A 532 -2.74 -39.96 25.12
C ASP A 532 -4.25 -39.82 25.32
N GLY A 533 -4.76 -38.58 25.39
CA GLY A 533 -6.15 -38.25 25.72
C GLY A 533 -6.39 -37.93 27.19
N ASP A 534 -5.59 -38.48 28.12
CA ASP A 534 -5.59 -38.12 29.54
C ASP A 534 -4.43 -37.14 29.85
N LEU A 535 -4.72 -36.01 30.50
CA LEU A 535 -3.68 -35.06 30.94
C LEU A 535 -2.98 -35.61 32.18
N SER A 536 -1.67 -35.83 32.11
CA SER A 536 -0.90 -36.32 33.26
C SER A 536 0.04 -35.25 33.78
N THR A 537 0.29 -35.25 35.09
CA THR A 537 1.27 -34.35 35.69
C THR A 537 2.69 -34.83 35.36
N THR A 538 3.58 -33.97 34.89
CA THR A 538 4.95 -34.30 34.47
C THR A 538 6.01 -33.99 35.53
N LYS A 539 5.71 -33.10 36.48
CA LYS A 539 6.60 -32.69 37.57
C LYS A 539 5.81 -32.15 38.76
N VAL A 540 6.49 -31.95 39.89
CA VAL A 540 5.92 -31.26 41.06
C VAL A 540 5.67 -29.79 40.72
N GLY A 541 4.55 -29.22 41.18
CA GLY A 541 4.26 -27.79 40.97
C GLY A 541 2.81 -27.39 41.25
N ASN A 542 2.39 -26.26 40.68
CA ASN A 542 1.06 -25.70 40.90
C ASN A 542 0.08 -26.11 39.78
N TRP A 543 -1.19 -26.33 40.12
CA TRP A 543 -2.23 -26.74 39.17
C TRP A 543 -2.37 -25.78 37.99
N ASN A 544 -2.26 -24.47 38.25
CA ASN A 544 -2.43 -23.42 37.25
C ASN A 544 -1.15 -23.11 36.43
N ASP A 545 -0.06 -23.85 36.64
CA ASP A 545 1.14 -23.79 35.80
C ASP A 545 0.99 -24.77 34.63
N PRO A 546 0.85 -24.30 33.38
CA PRO A 546 0.75 -25.19 32.21
C PRO A 546 1.86 -26.24 32.12
N SER A 547 3.08 -25.89 32.55
CA SER A 547 4.26 -26.71 32.38
C SER A 547 4.31 -27.95 33.27
N VAL A 548 3.40 -28.07 34.26
CA VAL A 548 3.27 -29.29 35.08
C VAL A 548 2.41 -30.35 34.42
N TRP A 549 1.76 -30.05 33.29
CA TRP A 549 0.84 -30.94 32.59
C TRP A 549 1.46 -31.45 31.27
N SER A 550 1.18 -32.71 30.93
CA SER A 550 1.70 -33.39 29.72
C SER A 550 1.36 -32.68 28.41
N ALA A 551 0.26 -31.93 28.41
CA ALA A 551 -0.23 -31.16 27.28
C ALA A 551 0.29 -29.71 27.24
N ASN A 552 1.13 -29.29 28.20
CA ASN A 552 1.56 -27.90 28.42
C ASN A 552 0.42 -26.88 28.45
N ARG A 553 -0.71 -27.27 29.07
CA ARG A 553 -1.89 -26.43 29.31
C ARG A 553 -2.55 -26.83 30.62
N VAL A 554 -3.24 -25.88 31.26
CA VAL A 554 -4.02 -26.15 32.47
C VAL A 554 -5.27 -26.98 32.09
N PRO A 555 -5.63 -28.01 32.90
CA PRO A 555 -6.84 -28.78 32.69
C PRO A 555 -8.11 -27.93 32.78
N ASN A 556 -9.11 -28.30 31.97
CA ASN A 556 -10.45 -27.75 31.97
C ASN A 556 -11.48 -28.81 32.40
N ARG A 557 -12.76 -28.44 32.46
CA ARG A 557 -13.85 -29.29 32.94
C ARG A 557 -14.12 -30.57 32.13
N PHE A 558 -13.51 -30.72 30.95
CA PHE A 558 -13.67 -31.89 30.08
C PHE A 558 -12.49 -32.87 30.17
N ASP A 559 -11.40 -32.46 30.82
CA ASP A 559 -10.18 -33.27 30.83
C ASP A 559 -10.25 -34.37 31.88
N MET A 560 -9.85 -35.57 31.48
CA MET A 560 -9.47 -36.63 32.40
C MET A 560 -8.02 -36.39 32.81
N VAL A 561 -7.76 -36.18 34.10
CA VAL A 561 -6.41 -35.90 34.59
C VAL A 561 -5.85 -37.02 35.47
N ARG A 562 -4.55 -37.31 35.32
CA ARG A 562 -3.81 -38.30 36.11
C ARG A 562 -2.71 -37.61 36.92
N ILE A 563 -2.88 -37.57 38.23
CA ILE A 563 -1.92 -37.02 39.20
C ILE A 563 -0.83 -38.05 39.49
N GLY A 564 0.30 -37.91 38.80
CA GLY A 564 1.53 -38.68 38.98
C GLY A 564 2.59 -38.00 39.86
N HIS A 565 2.46 -36.69 40.11
CA HIS A 565 3.37 -35.88 40.90
C HIS A 565 2.60 -35.10 41.97
N ALA A 566 3.30 -34.58 42.98
CA ALA A 566 2.69 -33.71 43.98
C ALA A 566 2.28 -32.38 43.33
N ILE A 567 0.99 -32.09 43.30
CA ILE A 567 0.44 -30.85 42.74
C ILE A 567 -0.25 -30.04 43.83
N THR A 568 -0.09 -28.72 43.82
CA THR A 568 -0.79 -27.80 44.71
C THR A 568 -1.77 -26.94 43.92
N ILE A 569 -3.04 -26.85 44.33
CA ILE A 569 -3.95 -25.82 43.86
C ILE A 569 -3.67 -24.55 44.69
N PRO A 570 -3.20 -23.45 44.07
CA PRO A 570 -2.82 -22.25 44.82
C PRO A 570 -3.99 -21.58 45.51
N ALA A 571 -3.68 -20.66 46.43
CA ALA A 571 -4.69 -19.98 47.24
C ALA A 571 -5.69 -19.24 46.34
N ASN A 572 -6.98 -19.38 46.66
CA ASN A 572 -8.10 -18.78 45.91
C ASN A 572 -8.19 -19.18 44.41
N VAL A 573 -7.50 -20.22 43.98
CA VAL A 573 -7.62 -20.75 42.60
C VAL A 573 -8.74 -21.79 42.54
N GLN A 574 -9.58 -21.68 41.50
CA GLN A 574 -10.54 -22.71 41.12
C GLN A 574 -9.94 -23.60 40.02
N ALA A 575 -9.53 -24.80 40.38
CA ALA A 575 -9.12 -25.85 39.48
C ALA A 575 -10.34 -26.54 38.83
N LEU A 576 -10.24 -26.91 37.56
CA LEU A 576 -11.29 -27.59 36.80
C LEU A 576 -10.78 -28.93 36.25
N ALA A 577 -11.58 -29.98 36.36
CA ALA A 577 -11.34 -31.27 35.70
C ALA A 577 -12.67 -31.98 35.39
N GLY A 578 -12.69 -32.84 34.38
CA GLY A 578 -13.81 -33.78 34.16
C GLY A 578 -13.71 -35.00 35.09
N GLN A 579 -12.50 -35.51 35.27
CA GLN A 579 -12.19 -36.59 36.22
C GLN A 579 -10.76 -36.43 36.74
N VAL A 580 -10.51 -36.77 38.02
CA VAL A 580 -9.15 -36.81 38.59
C VAL A 580 -8.82 -38.23 39.05
N ARG A 581 -7.74 -38.79 38.52
CA ARG A 581 -7.18 -40.10 38.90
C ARG A 581 -5.81 -39.90 39.55
N TYR A 582 -5.50 -40.69 40.56
CA TYR A 582 -4.24 -40.59 41.31
C TYR A 582 -3.36 -41.80 41.03
N ALA A 583 -2.07 -41.57 40.75
CA ALA A 583 -1.09 -42.65 40.84
C ALA A 583 -0.85 -43.02 42.31
N SER A 584 -0.40 -44.25 42.56
CA SER A 584 -0.19 -44.76 43.92
C SER A 584 0.68 -43.81 44.76
N GLY A 585 0.19 -43.46 45.95
CA GLY A 585 0.88 -42.58 46.91
C GLY A 585 0.94 -41.09 46.55
N LYS A 586 0.31 -40.64 45.46
CA LYS A 586 0.32 -39.22 45.05
C LYS A 586 -0.86 -38.45 45.62
N ARG A 587 -0.64 -37.15 45.89
CA ARG A 587 -1.60 -36.26 46.55
C ARG A 587 -1.74 -34.96 45.78
N LEU A 588 -2.95 -34.41 45.82
CA LEU A 588 -3.28 -33.06 45.41
C LEU A 588 -3.46 -32.21 46.66
N PHE A 589 -2.67 -31.15 46.80
CA PHE A 589 -2.68 -30.23 47.92
C PHE A 589 -3.56 -29.01 47.61
N TYR A 590 -4.22 -28.47 48.62
CA TYR A 590 -5.07 -27.29 48.52
C TYR A 590 -4.50 -26.21 49.43
N ALA A 591 -4.14 -25.06 48.87
CA ALA A 591 -3.84 -23.89 49.66
C ALA A 591 -5.15 -23.24 50.17
N THR A 592 -5.03 -22.26 51.07
CA THR A 592 -6.19 -21.55 51.64
C THR A 592 -7.12 -21.01 50.56
N GLY A 593 -8.40 -21.35 50.64
CA GLY A 593 -9.42 -20.89 49.69
C GLY A 593 -9.39 -21.56 48.30
N ALA A 594 -8.47 -22.51 48.07
CA ALA A 594 -8.42 -23.28 46.83
C ALA A 594 -9.66 -24.18 46.66
N ARG A 595 -10.10 -24.37 45.41
CA ARG A 595 -11.25 -25.22 45.07
C ARG A 595 -10.90 -26.10 43.87
N LEU A 596 -11.40 -27.33 43.86
CA LEU A 596 -11.42 -28.20 42.68
C LEU A 596 -12.87 -28.46 42.32
N GLN A 597 -13.24 -28.12 41.09
CA GLN A 597 -14.54 -28.44 40.53
C GLN A 597 -14.39 -29.61 39.56
N ILE A 598 -15.01 -30.74 39.91
CA ILE A 598 -15.14 -31.90 39.04
C ILE A 598 -16.54 -31.86 38.43
N SER A 599 -16.65 -31.80 37.11
CA SER A 599 -17.95 -31.77 36.42
C SER A 599 -18.03 -32.89 35.40
N MET A 600 -18.71 -33.99 35.76
CA MET A 600 -19.13 -34.98 34.78
C MET A 600 -20.39 -34.45 34.07
N GLN A 601 -20.33 -34.25 32.75
CA GLN A 601 -21.55 -34.31 31.92
C GLN A 601 -21.62 -35.67 31.23
N PRO A 602 -22.81 -36.26 31.05
CA PRO A 602 -22.96 -37.46 30.24
C PRO A 602 -22.63 -37.11 28.79
N LEU A 603 -21.84 -37.95 28.13
CA LEU A 603 -21.67 -37.93 26.68
C LEU A 603 -23.07 -37.96 26.03
N ARG A 604 -23.38 -36.97 25.18
CA ARG A 604 -24.49 -37.06 24.21
C ARG A 604 -23.90 -37.21 22.82
#